data_AF-A0A819VEQ1-F1
#
_entry.id   AF-A0A819VEQ1-F1
#
_cell.length_a   1.000
_cell.length_b   1.000
_cell.length_c   1.000
_cell.angle_alpha   90.00
_cell.angle_beta   90.00
_cell.angle_gamma   90.00
#
_symmetry.space_group_name_H-M   'P 1'
#
loop_
_entity.id
_entity.type
_entity.pdbx_description
1 polymer ?
#
loop_
_entity_poly.entity_id
_entity_poly.type
_entity_poly.pdbx_seq_one_letter_code
_entity_poly.pdbx_strand_id
1 'polypeptide(L)'
;MSQSNKDATPELAKDYISKRKIPQLFEALMTGLMVNKPEDHIDFLIESLSRCKGNKQSLKWDTFVGQKGDGKNKLPPIDTSTTSESKLNNQTKLNPISNGKQDEKPKSELPTFPVHQVPTKPDAQQPPLKAEQNISAKPVEQSSAPKLEQHAPAKTDAQPPAVQQAPVKSDAQPHPEQHAAVKTDAHPPAVQQAPAKSDAQPHPEQHAAVKTDAQPHSEQHTDLKTNDNANKDLLKGKPLIFVGGGPGSGKRTQCQKMVEKYGFTHLSAGDIIRAASKDTSTEKGRNFNEAMLQGKLISTEDILGLIKDAIYHEAKKASGFLIDGFPRRIEQGMQFEKDIAECNVLIYFDVPEDVMAKRLVKRGESSGRIDDNEQVIAKRLLTFREETQPILGYYGKQGKLITIEANRQIEEVSDDLSKAFEGLMAQQQVVIPHKPNMDKLKNKKIIFVVGGPGSGKGTQCERIVQKYGYTHLSTGDLLRETVQSKSERGEQLNALMKEGKLVPMEVVLDLLRENMLEKAENSKGYLIDGYPREVPQARKFEEMIAPCNLVLYVRASDETMTKRLLHRGQTSGRVDDNEETIKKRLKTFHDQTIPVLDLYERKNKLAEVNSELPPDEVFKEVQEALDKLV
;
A
#
# COMPACT_ATOMS: atom_id res chain seq x y z
N MET A 1 -53.15 -18.69 -33.68
CA MET A 1 -52.08 -18.84 -34.69
C MET A 1 -50.87 -18.06 -34.22
N SER A 2 -49.86 -18.78 -33.72
CA SER A 2 -48.56 -18.26 -33.32
C SER A 2 -47.72 -17.96 -34.57
N GLN A 3 -47.30 -16.71 -34.77
CA GLN A 3 -46.15 -16.42 -35.63
C GLN A 3 -44.94 -16.17 -34.74
N SER A 4 -43.95 -17.04 -34.89
CA SER A 4 -42.64 -17.02 -34.24
C SER A 4 -41.90 -15.72 -34.56
N ASN A 5 -41.51 -14.98 -33.52
CA ASN A 5 -40.51 -13.92 -33.63
C ASN A 5 -39.15 -14.61 -33.87
N LYS A 6 -38.63 -14.55 -35.10
CA LYS A 6 -37.30 -15.09 -35.42
C LYS A 6 -36.25 -14.16 -34.83
N ASP A 7 -35.33 -14.73 -34.04
CA ASP A 7 -34.18 -14.02 -33.48
C ASP A 7 -33.40 -13.27 -34.57
N ALA A 8 -33.25 -11.95 -34.41
CA ALA A 8 -32.47 -11.11 -35.30
C ALA A 8 -30.97 -11.38 -35.08
N THR A 9 -30.38 -12.25 -35.91
CA THR A 9 -28.94 -12.55 -35.85
C THR A 9 -28.10 -11.39 -36.39
N PRO A 10 -26.83 -11.25 -35.97
CA PRO A 10 -25.90 -10.26 -36.53
C PRO A 10 -25.77 -10.33 -38.06
N GLU A 11 -25.88 -11.51 -38.67
CA GLU A 11 -25.89 -11.67 -40.12
C GLU A 11 -27.12 -11.02 -40.77
N LEU A 12 -28.31 -11.16 -40.17
CA LEU A 12 -29.54 -10.53 -40.68
C LEU A 12 -29.48 -9.01 -40.59
N ALA A 13 -28.88 -8.46 -39.52
CA ALA A 13 -28.67 -7.02 -39.37
C ALA A 13 -27.68 -6.48 -40.41
N LYS A 14 -26.56 -7.19 -40.64
CA LYS A 14 -25.55 -6.82 -41.64
C LYS A 14 -26.13 -6.88 -43.06
N ASP A 15 -26.92 -7.92 -43.35
CA ASP A 15 -27.61 -8.08 -44.63
C ASP A 15 -28.67 -6.98 -44.84
N TYR A 16 -29.43 -6.62 -43.80
CA TYR A 16 -30.39 -5.52 -43.83
C TYR A 16 -29.72 -4.17 -44.15
N ILE A 17 -28.63 -3.84 -43.44
CA ILE A 17 -27.87 -2.60 -43.63
C ILE A 17 -27.31 -2.51 -45.05
N SER A 18 -26.74 -3.61 -45.55
CA SER A 18 -26.13 -3.68 -46.88
C SER A 18 -27.19 -3.59 -47.99
N LYS A 19 -28.27 -4.38 -47.93
CA LYS A 19 -29.35 -4.41 -48.93
C LYS A 19 -30.07 -3.07 -49.04
N ARG A 20 -30.22 -2.35 -47.93
CA ARG A 20 -30.87 -1.03 -47.89
C ARG A 20 -29.92 0.12 -48.23
N LYS A 21 -28.64 -0.16 -48.53
CA LYS A 21 -27.61 0.85 -48.83
C LYS A 21 -27.53 1.96 -47.78
N ILE A 22 -27.72 1.60 -46.51
CA ILE A 22 -27.74 2.56 -45.39
C ILE A 22 -26.40 3.31 -45.28
N PRO A 23 -25.22 2.65 -45.43
CA PRO A 23 -23.95 3.37 -45.40
C PRO A 23 -23.82 4.42 -46.51
N GLN A 24 -24.25 4.11 -47.74
CA GLN A 24 -24.19 5.05 -48.87
C GLN A 24 -25.17 6.23 -48.69
N LEU A 25 -26.33 6.00 -48.08
CA LEU A 25 -27.26 7.07 -47.71
C LEU A 25 -26.65 8.01 -46.68
N PHE A 26 -26.01 7.45 -45.65
CA PHE A 26 -25.34 8.24 -44.62
C PHE A 26 -24.19 9.07 -45.19
N GLU A 27 -23.34 8.46 -46.03
CA GLU A 27 -22.23 9.14 -46.71
C GLU A 27 -22.72 10.30 -47.59
N ALA A 28 -23.81 10.13 -48.34
CA ALA A 28 -24.38 11.19 -49.15
C ALA A 28 -24.92 12.35 -48.29
N LEU A 29 -25.66 12.05 -47.21
CA LEU A 29 -26.21 13.07 -46.30
C LEU A 29 -25.10 13.89 -45.62
N MET A 30 -24.05 13.23 -45.16
CA MET A 30 -22.89 13.89 -44.54
C MET A 30 -22.14 14.76 -45.55
N THR A 31 -21.95 14.26 -46.78
CA THR A 31 -21.37 15.05 -47.86
C THR A 31 -22.21 16.30 -48.16
N GLY A 32 -23.53 16.15 -48.22
CA GLY A 32 -24.47 17.27 -48.40
C GLY A 32 -24.35 18.33 -47.31
N LEU A 33 -24.28 17.94 -46.04
CA LEU A 33 -24.08 18.85 -44.91
C LEU A 33 -22.73 19.59 -45.00
N MET A 34 -21.65 18.86 -45.30
CA MET A 34 -20.30 19.43 -45.37
C MET A 34 -20.15 20.44 -46.52
N VAL A 35 -20.78 20.18 -47.66
CA VAL A 35 -20.68 21.03 -48.85
C VAL A 35 -21.62 22.24 -48.76
N ASN A 36 -22.88 22.03 -48.36
CA ASN A 36 -23.88 23.11 -48.35
C ASN A 36 -23.85 23.97 -47.07
N LYS A 37 -23.31 23.44 -45.96
CA LYS A 37 -23.22 24.12 -44.65
C LYS A 37 -24.50 24.91 -44.28
N PRO A 38 -25.68 24.26 -44.28
CA PRO A 38 -26.94 24.94 -43.98
C PRO A 38 -26.95 25.46 -42.54
N GLU A 39 -27.62 26.59 -42.29
CA GLU A 39 -27.80 27.11 -40.93
C GLU A 39 -28.66 26.16 -40.07
N ASP A 40 -29.72 25.59 -40.65
CA ASP A 40 -30.52 24.53 -40.03
C ASP A 40 -30.16 23.15 -40.61
N HIS A 41 -29.34 22.43 -39.86
CA HIS A 41 -28.85 21.11 -40.25
C HIS A 41 -29.91 20.01 -40.11
N ILE A 42 -30.90 20.16 -39.22
CA ILE A 42 -31.94 19.15 -39.02
C ILE A 42 -32.95 19.23 -40.16
N ASP A 43 -33.41 20.44 -40.50
CA ASP A 43 -34.33 20.63 -41.61
C ASP A 43 -33.71 20.21 -42.94
N PHE A 44 -32.42 20.51 -43.16
CA PHE A 44 -31.70 20.04 -44.35
C PHE A 44 -31.67 18.50 -44.46
N LEU A 45 -31.45 17.80 -43.34
CA LEU A 45 -31.45 16.33 -43.31
C LEU A 45 -32.85 15.76 -43.55
N ILE A 46 -33.89 16.36 -42.96
CA ILE A 46 -35.29 15.96 -43.16
C ILE A 46 -35.69 16.13 -44.63
N GLU A 47 -35.32 17.26 -45.25
CA GLU A 47 -35.58 17.52 -46.66
C GLU A 47 -34.83 16.53 -47.56
N SER A 48 -33.55 16.30 -47.27
CA SER A 48 -32.70 15.35 -48.01
C SER A 48 -33.25 13.92 -47.94
N LEU A 49 -33.67 13.47 -46.75
CA LEU A 49 -34.32 12.17 -46.57
C LEU A 49 -35.69 12.10 -47.28
N SER A 50 -36.44 13.20 -47.31
CA SER A 50 -37.72 13.28 -48.00
C SER A 50 -37.55 13.18 -49.52
N ARG A 51 -36.46 13.70 -50.09
CA ARG A 51 -36.10 13.52 -51.51
C ARG A 51 -35.79 12.06 -51.88
N CYS A 52 -35.37 11.25 -50.90
CA CYS A 52 -35.14 9.82 -51.08
C CYS A 52 -36.40 8.96 -50.86
N LYS A 53 -37.48 9.51 -50.30
CA LYS A 53 -38.74 8.76 -50.09
C LYS A 53 -39.42 8.52 -51.45
N GLY A 54 -39.39 7.26 -51.91
CA GLY A 54 -40.15 6.80 -53.07
C GLY A 54 -39.38 6.73 -54.40
N ASN A 55 -38.13 7.20 -54.47
CA ASN A 55 -37.37 7.22 -55.72
C ASN A 55 -36.15 6.27 -55.66
N LYS A 56 -36.14 5.21 -56.49
CA LYS A 56 -35.03 4.24 -56.59
C LYS A 56 -33.85 4.78 -57.42
N GLN A 57 -33.45 6.03 -57.20
CA GLN A 57 -32.22 6.54 -57.81
C GLN A 57 -31.00 5.86 -57.17
N SER A 58 -29.92 5.66 -57.93
CA SER A 58 -28.67 5.15 -57.37
C SER A 58 -28.10 6.21 -56.44
N LEU A 59 -28.26 6.03 -55.13
CA LEU A 59 -27.57 6.83 -54.12
C LEU A 59 -26.07 6.83 -54.42
N LYS A 60 -25.54 8.01 -54.76
CA LYS A 60 -24.12 8.31 -54.90
C LYS A 60 -23.70 9.27 -53.78
N TRP A 61 -22.41 9.36 -53.50
CA TRP A 61 -21.86 10.22 -52.45
C TRP A 61 -22.20 11.72 -52.66
N ASP A 62 -22.43 12.15 -53.91
CA ASP A 62 -22.74 13.53 -54.30
C ASP A 62 -24.25 13.81 -54.46
N THR A 63 -25.13 12.89 -54.06
CA THR A 63 -26.59 12.97 -54.31
C THR A 63 -27.22 14.28 -53.80
N PHE A 64 -26.69 14.86 -52.73
CA PHE A 64 -27.21 16.12 -52.14
C PHE A 64 -26.30 17.33 -52.43
N VAL A 65 -25.48 17.23 -53.46
CA VAL A 65 -24.55 18.27 -53.91
C VAL A 65 -25.15 19.00 -55.14
N GLY A 66 -26.20 19.82 -54.92
CA GLY A 66 -26.48 21.06 -55.68
C GLY A 66 -27.64 21.15 -56.71
N GLN A 67 -28.34 22.32 -56.77
CA GLN A 67 -28.38 23.25 -57.93
C GLN A 67 -29.04 24.64 -57.64
N LYS A 68 -28.32 25.71 -58.00
CA LYS A 68 -28.61 27.18 -58.05
C LYS A 68 -28.76 27.93 -56.71
N GLY A 69 -28.13 29.09 -56.49
CA GLY A 69 -27.24 29.90 -57.31
C GLY A 69 -26.83 31.15 -56.52
N ASP A 70 -25.54 31.37 -56.38
CA ASP A 70 -24.85 32.67 -56.48
C ASP A 70 -23.37 32.45 -56.15
N GLY A 71 -22.51 32.95 -57.03
CA GLY A 71 -21.10 32.65 -57.01
C GLY A 71 -20.43 33.10 -55.71
N LYS A 72 -19.97 32.13 -54.90
CA LYS A 72 -18.86 32.20 -53.95
C LYS A 72 -18.68 30.83 -53.32
N ASN A 73 -17.61 30.14 -53.71
CA ASN A 73 -16.78 29.23 -52.89
C ASN A 73 -16.00 28.31 -53.83
N LYS A 74 -15.02 28.90 -54.53
CA LYS A 74 -13.87 28.13 -55.00
C LYS A 74 -13.07 27.74 -53.76
N LEU A 75 -12.69 26.46 -53.66
CA LEU A 75 -11.70 25.98 -52.69
C LEU A 75 -10.44 26.86 -52.79
N PRO A 76 -9.84 27.31 -51.67
CA PRO A 76 -8.55 27.98 -51.73
C PRO A 76 -7.46 26.96 -52.11
N PRO A 77 -6.44 27.35 -52.90
CA PRO A 77 -5.31 26.47 -53.17
C PRO A 77 -4.48 26.30 -51.90
N ILE A 78 -3.98 25.09 -51.68
CA ILE A 78 -2.97 24.82 -50.66
C ILE A 78 -1.66 25.34 -51.22
N ASP A 79 -1.14 26.44 -50.65
CA ASP A 79 0.21 26.90 -50.95
C ASP A 79 1.19 26.50 -49.85
N THR A 80 2.23 25.81 -50.29
CA THR A 80 3.36 25.33 -49.50
C THR A 80 4.46 26.39 -49.54
N SER A 81 5.04 26.68 -48.38
CA SER A 81 6.28 27.46 -48.13
C SER A 81 6.12 28.91 -47.62
N THR A 82 6.78 29.08 -46.47
CA THR A 82 7.00 30.22 -45.55
C THR A 82 7.61 31.47 -46.17
N THR A 83 7.26 32.69 -45.70
CA THR A 83 8.17 33.62 -44.96
C THR A 83 7.56 34.98 -44.55
N SER A 84 7.88 35.41 -43.32
CA SER A 84 8.24 36.78 -42.87
C SER A 84 7.16 37.88 -42.85
N GLU A 85 7.08 38.85 -41.93
CA GLU A 85 7.85 39.31 -40.76
C GLU A 85 7.00 40.43 -40.13
N SER A 86 6.88 40.53 -38.81
CA SER A 86 6.36 41.72 -38.14
C SER A 86 7.50 42.47 -37.44
N LYS A 87 7.74 43.69 -37.92
CA LYS A 87 8.72 44.67 -37.44
C LYS A 87 8.47 45.08 -35.99
N LEU A 88 9.53 45.11 -35.17
CA LEU A 88 9.63 46.03 -34.03
C LEU A 88 11.02 46.68 -34.05
N ASN A 89 11.03 48.01 -34.00
CA ASN A 89 12.19 48.88 -34.11
C ASN A 89 12.56 49.39 -32.71
N ASN A 90 13.85 49.33 -32.30
CA ASN A 90 14.57 50.49 -31.77
C ASN A 90 16.02 50.19 -31.34
N GLN A 91 16.94 50.86 -32.05
CA GLN A 91 18.04 51.69 -31.54
C GLN A 91 19.31 51.07 -30.88
N THR A 92 20.42 51.24 -31.64
CA THR A 92 21.78 51.72 -31.27
C THR A 92 22.73 50.86 -30.42
N LYS A 93 23.78 50.29 -31.04
CA LYS A 93 25.19 50.79 -31.12
C LYS A 93 26.20 49.69 -31.54
N LEU A 94 26.98 50.00 -32.58
CA LEU A 94 28.39 49.66 -32.95
C LEU A 94 29.19 48.77 -31.95
N ASN A 95 30.09 47.84 -32.28
CA ASN A 95 31.03 47.69 -33.42
C ASN A 95 31.67 46.25 -33.41
N PRO A 96 32.54 45.87 -34.39
CA PRO A 96 32.68 44.52 -34.96
C PRO A 96 34.01 43.80 -34.68
N ILE A 97 34.08 42.48 -34.96
CA ILE A 97 35.30 41.70 -35.30
C ILE A 97 34.84 40.52 -36.22
N SER A 98 34.88 40.66 -37.55
CA SER A 98 35.95 40.33 -38.52
C SER A 98 35.98 38.89 -39.06
N ASN A 99 35.38 38.74 -40.25
CA ASN A 99 35.75 37.99 -41.46
C ASN A 99 36.71 36.77 -41.42
N GLY A 100 36.30 35.72 -42.14
CA GLY A 100 37.23 34.90 -42.92
C GLY A 100 36.63 33.74 -43.73
N LYS A 101 36.15 34.03 -44.95
CA LYS A 101 36.26 33.23 -46.22
C LYS A 101 35.58 31.85 -46.31
N GLN A 102 35.13 31.31 -47.44
CA GLN A 102 34.83 31.73 -48.83
C GLN A 102 34.08 30.55 -49.48
N ASP A 103 33.37 30.85 -50.56
CA ASP A 103 32.49 30.01 -51.38
C ASP A 103 33.08 28.70 -51.93
N GLU A 104 32.23 27.68 -52.12
CA GLU A 104 31.92 27.08 -53.44
C GLU A 104 30.80 26.03 -53.35
N LYS A 105 29.92 26.00 -54.35
CA LYS A 105 28.79 25.05 -54.51
C LYS A 105 29.13 24.10 -55.66
N PRO A 106 28.82 22.80 -55.58
CA PRO A 106 27.93 22.27 -56.62
C PRO A 106 26.95 21.16 -56.16
N LYS A 107 25.76 21.22 -56.78
CA LYS A 107 24.83 20.19 -57.29
C LYS A 107 24.74 18.75 -56.71
N SER A 108 23.47 18.38 -56.48
CA SER A 108 22.78 17.11 -56.81
C SER A 108 23.22 15.78 -56.18
N GLU A 109 22.38 15.21 -55.31
CA GLU A 109 21.57 14.00 -55.55
C GLU A 109 20.97 13.47 -54.23
N LEU A 110 19.69 13.08 -54.27
CA LEU A 110 18.98 12.38 -53.20
C LEU A 110 19.28 10.88 -53.30
N PRO A 111 19.76 10.20 -52.24
CA PRO A 111 19.70 8.76 -52.19
C PRO A 111 18.34 8.30 -51.66
N THR A 112 17.64 7.55 -52.49
CA THR A 112 16.49 6.72 -52.13
C THR A 112 16.99 5.52 -51.30
N PHE A 113 16.33 5.20 -50.19
CA PHE A 113 16.57 3.98 -49.42
C PHE A 113 15.46 2.96 -49.63
N PRO A 114 15.80 1.66 -49.82
CA PRO A 114 14.86 0.63 -50.23
C PRO A 114 14.00 0.09 -49.08
N VAL A 115 12.76 -0.24 -49.43
CA VAL A 115 11.80 -1.00 -48.62
C VAL A 115 12.29 -2.43 -48.47
N HIS A 116 12.52 -2.90 -47.24
CA HIS A 116 12.73 -4.32 -46.97
C HIS A 116 11.45 -5.03 -46.51
N GLN A 117 11.18 -6.12 -47.21
CA GLN A 117 10.03 -7.00 -47.12
C GLN A 117 10.12 -7.92 -45.89
N VAL A 118 8.95 -8.26 -45.38
CA VAL A 118 8.68 -9.25 -44.33
C VAL A 118 9.04 -10.66 -44.83
N PRO A 119 9.80 -11.48 -44.08
CA PRO A 119 9.96 -12.90 -44.42
C PRO A 119 8.84 -13.75 -43.80
N THR A 120 8.18 -14.50 -44.67
CA THR A 120 7.26 -15.62 -44.38
C THR A 120 8.02 -16.83 -43.84
N LYS A 121 7.47 -17.50 -42.80
CA LYS A 121 7.94 -18.81 -42.28
C LYS A 121 7.54 -19.97 -43.21
N PRO A 122 8.34 -21.04 -43.34
CA PRO A 122 7.91 -22.30 -43.94
C PRO A 122 7.52 -23.36 -42.89
N ASP A 123 6.55 -24.19 -43.27
CA ASP A 123 6.08 -25.40 -42.58
C ASP A 123 7.10 -26.55 -42.60
N ALA A 124 7.18 -27.34 -41.51
CA ALA A 124 7.55 -28.76 -41.54
C ALA A 124 7.20 -29.51 -40.22
N GLN A 125 6.17 -30.37 -40.31
CA GLN A 125 6.10 -31.80 -39.93
C GLN A 125 6.50 -32.29 -38.51
N GLN A 126 5.53 -32.91 -37.81
CA GLN A 126 5.70 -33.97 -36.79
C GLN A 126 5.96 -35.35 -37.47
N PRO A 127 6.65 -36.33 -36.85
CA PRO A 127 6.03 -37.34 -35.92
C PRO A 127 7.05 -38.00 -34.91
N PRO A 128 6.79 -39.15 -34.24
CA PRO A 128 5.70 -39.55 -33.31
C PRO A 128 6.18 -40.14 -31.95
N LEU A 129 5.20 -40.42 -31.06
CA LEU A 129 5.28 -41.11 -29.76
C LEU A 129 5.47 -42.64 -29.85
N LYS A 130 6.29 -43.24 -28.94
CA LYS A 130 6.23 -44.58 -28.28
C LYS A 130 7.28 -44.61 -27.15
N ALA A 131 7.30 -45.42 -26.09
CA ALA A 131 6.37 -46.11 -25.20
C ALA A 131 7.25 -46.71 -24.06
N GLU A 132 6.77 -46.66 -22.81
CA GLU A 132 7.04 -47.51 -21.62
C GLU A 132 8.48 -47.95 -21.23
N GLN A 133 8.86 -47.70 -19.95
CA GLN A 133 9.03 -48.76 -18.94
C GLN A 133 9.33 -48.19 -17.53
N ASN A 134 9.03 -49.01 -16.53
CA ASN A 134 8.63 -48.71 -15.15
C ASN A 134 9.63 -49.34 -14.18
N ILE A 135 10.34 -48.61 -13.29
CA ILE A 135 10.97 -49.21 -12.07
C ILE A 135 10.99 -48.21 -10.89
N SER A 136 10.73 -48.80 -9.72
CA SER A 136 10.48 -48.31 -8.36
C SER A 136 11.70 -47.81 -7.55
N ALA A 137 11.38 -47.12 -6.45
CA ALA A 137 12.06 -47.04 -5.13
C ALA A 137 13.11 -45.93 -4.79
N LYS A 138 12.81 -45.26 -3.66
CA LYS A 138 13.53 -44.35 -2.69
C LYS A 138 15.07 -44.52 -2.52
N PRO A 139 15.73 -43.75 -1.60
CA PRO A 139 15.89 -42.30 -1.43
C PRO A 139 17.38 -41.88 -1.43
N VAL A 140 17.72 -40.61 -1.68
CA VAL A 140 19.13 -40.12 -1.68
C VAL A 140 19.51 -39.46 -0.36
N GLU A 141 20.60 -39.97 0.22
CA GLU A 141 21.33 -39.48 1.39
C GLU A 141 22.05 -38.14 1.15
N GLN A 142 22.28 -37.47 2.27
CA GLN A 142 23.04 -36.23 2.44
C GLN A 142 24.53 -36.41 2.06
N SER A 143 25.13 -35.41 1.41
CA SER A 143 26.60 -35.26 1.37
C SER A 143 27.05 -33.88 1.81
N SER A 144 27.99 -33.93 2.74
CA SER A 144 28.71 -32.95 3.55
C SER A 144 29.40 -31.81 2.80
N ALA A 145 29.43 -30.63 3.45
CA ALA A 145 30.35 -29.52 3.19
C ALA A 145 31.62 -29.61 4.11
N PRO A 146 32.76 -29.00 3.75
CA PRO A 146 34.05 -29.27 4.38
C PRO A 146 34.34 -28.40 5.63
N LYS A 147 35.10 -28.99 6.56
CA LYS A 147 35.65 -28.39 7.80
C LYS A 147 36.92 -27.57 7.52
N LEU A 148 37.05 -26.43 8.20
CA LEU A 148 38.30 -25.70 8.43
C LEU A 148 38.75 -25.93 9.88
N GLU A 149 39.99 -26.36 10.05
CA GLU A 149 40.66 -26.67 11.32
C GLU A 149 41.05 -25.40 12.10
N GLN A 150 40.91 -25.48 13.43
CA GLN A 150 41.52 -24.55 14.38
C GLN A 150 42.57 -25.33 15.21
N HIS A 151 43.79 -24.78 15.25
CA HIS A 151 44.90 -25.25 16.08
C HIS A 151 44.72 -24.83 17.54
N ALA A 152 44.91 -25.79 18.45
CA ALA A 152 45.14 -25.58 19.88
C ALA A 152 46.64 -25.35 20.17
N PRO A 153 46.97 -24.84 21.38
CA PRO A 153 48.08 -25.46 22.10
C PRO A 153 47.78 -25.79 23.58
N ALA A 154 48.17 -27.03 23.90
CA ALA A 154 48.87 -27.55 25.08
C ALA A 154 48.46 -27.16 26.52
N LYS A 155 48.21 -28.23 27.29
CA LYS A 155 48.12 -28.35 28.75
C LYS A 155 49.50 -28.28 29.40
N THR A 156 49.55 -27.81 30.65
CA THR A 156 50.54 -28.22 31.65
C THR A 156 49.87 -28.43 33.00
N ASP A 157 50.21 -29.56 33.61
CA ASP A 157 49.78 -30.06 34.91
C ASP A 157 50.34 -29.26 36.09
N ALA A 158 49.54 -29.08 37.14
CA ALA A 158 50.00 -29.13 38.55
C ALA A 158 48.82 -29.05 39.52
N GLN A 159 48.79 -29.98 40.48
CA GLN A 159 47.95 -29.97 41.68
C GLN A 159 48.84 -30.52 42.83
N PRO A 160 48.48 -30.36 44.12
CA PRO A 160 48.47 -29.15 44.96
C PRO A 160 49.44 -29.32 46.17
N PRO A 161 49.33 -28.48 47.22
CA PRO A 161 49.43 -29.07 48.55
C PRO A 161 48.28 -28.68 49.49
N ALA A 162 47.99 -29.61 50.40
CA ALA A 162 47.02 -29.55 51.47
C ALA A 162 47.56 -28.86 52.73
N VAL A 163 46.69 -28.19 53.52
CA VAL A 163 46.88 -27.95 54.96
C VAL A 163 45.53 -27.98 55.71
N GLN A 164 45.37 -29.03 56.51
CA GLN A 164 44.82 -29.19 57.88
C GLN A 164 43.63 -28.37 58.45
N GLN A 165 42.72 -29.14 59.09
CA GLN A 165 41.64 -28.80 60.05
C GLN A 165 42.24 -28.33 61.41
N ALA A 166 41.59 -27.79 62.45
CA ALA A 166 40.21 -27.70 63.00
C ALA A 166 40.23 -26.66 64.18
N PRO A 167 39.35 -26.66 65.23
CA PRO A 167 37.87 -26.59 65.35
C PRO A 167 37.35 -25.61 66.46
N VAL A 168 36.08 -25.15 66.42
CA VAL A 168 35.24 -24.80 67.61
C VAL A 168 33.75 -24.86 67.19
N LYS A 169 32.91 -25.84 67.59
CA LYS A 169 31.93 -25.88 68.74
C LYS A 169 31.01 -24.62 68.82
N SER A 170 29.72 -24.65 69.12
CA SER A 170 28.73 -25.65 69.55
C SER A 170 27.37 -24.92 69.76
N ASP A 171 26.25 -25.62 69.55
CA ASP A 171 24.91 -25.47 70.17
C ASP A 171 24.17 -24.10 70.02
N ALA A 172 22.84 -23.98 69.93
CA ALA A 172 21.71 -24.83 70.29
C ALA A 172 20.44 -24.36 69.53
N GLN A 173 19.53 -25.29 69.22
CA GLN A 173 18.08 -25.02 69.25
C GLN A 173 17.56 -25.40 70.64
N PRO A 174 16.45 -24.79 71.09
CA PRO A 174 15.21 -25.56 71.09
C PRO A 174 13.94 -24.78 70.71
N HIS A 175 12.98 -25.55 70.17
CA HIS A 175 11.51 -25.34 70.07
C HIS A 175 10.84 -25.13 71.46
N PRO A 176 9.49 -25.06 71.60
CA PRO A 176 8.38 -24.50 70.79
C PRO A 176 7.43 -23.64 71.67
N GLU A 177 6.38 -23.01 71.14
CA GLU A 177 5.12 -22.83 71.90
C GLU A 177 3.89 -22.50 71.03
N GLN A 178 2.75 -23.00 71.49
CA GLN A 178 1.41 -23.05 70.89
C GLN A 178 0.45 -22.03 71.54
N HIS A 179 -0.76 -21.92 70.95
CA HIS A 179 -2.03 -21.38 71.49
C HIS A 179 -2.21 -19.84 71.41
N ALA A 180 -3.38 -19.25 71.13
CA ALA A 180 -4.77 -19.71 71.04
C ALA A 180 -5.61 -18.75 70.17
N ALA A 181 -6.79 -19.24 69.79
CA ALA A 181 -7.85 -18.57 69.05
C ALA A 181 -8.64 -17.51 69.87
N VAL A 182 -9.27 -16.56 69.17
CA VAL A 182 -10.54 -15.93 69.59
C VAL A 182 -11.43 -15.71 68.35
N LYS A 183 -12.68 -16.19 68.46
CA LYS A 183 -13.84 -15.99 67.57
C LYS A 183 -14.52 -14.64 67.87
N THR A 184 -15.24 -14.07 66.91
CA THR A 184 -16.67 -13.69 67.05
C THR A 184 -17.31 -13.32 65.71
N ASP A 185 -18.36 -14.09 65.39
CA ASP A 185 -19.64 -13.81 64.70
C ASP A 185 -19.92 -12.46 64.02
N ALA A 186 -20.44 -12.52 62.78
CA ALA A 186 -21.88 -12.31 62.49
C ALA A 186 -22.20 -12.33 60.97
N HIS A 187 -23.37 -12.87 60.63
CA HIS A 187 -24.02 -12.97 59.31
C HIS A 187 -25.53 -12.65 59.54
N PRO A 188 -26.41 -12.58 58.52
CA PRO A 188 -26.62 -11.61 57.43
C PRO A 188 -28.06 -11.01 57.50
N PRO A 189 -28.65 -10.42 56.42
CA PRO A 189 -29.53 -11.20 55.51
C PRO A 189 -29.34 -10.84 54.01
N ALA A 190 -29.40 -11.76 53.02
CA ALA A 190 -30.58 -12.38 52.36
C ALA A 190 -31.56 -11.33 51.75
N VAL A 191 -32.16 -11.40 50.54
CA VAL A 191 -32.41 -12.40 49.47
C VAL A 191 -33.15 -11.62 48.34
N GLN A 192 -32.96 -11.85 47.03
CA GLN A 192 -33.92 -12.46 46.06
C GLN A 192 -33.35 -12.29 44.63
N GLN A 193 -32.96 -13.36 43.93
CA GLN A 193 -33.74 -14.24 43.02
C GLN A 193 -33.80 -13.78 41.55
N ALA A 194 -33.31 -14.67 40.69
CA ALA A 194 -33.45 -14.71 39.23
C ALA A 194 -34.86 -15.15 38.80
N PRO A 195 -35.12 -15.20 37.48
CA PRO A 195 -35.42 -16.50 36.90
C PRO A 195 -34.74 -16.76 35.54
N ALA A 196 -34.87 -18.01 35.08
CA ALA A 196 -34.04 -18.71 34.11
C ALA A 196 -34.72 -18.94 32.73
N LYS A 197 -33.85 -19.22 31.73
CA LYS A 197 -33.98 -20.12 30.55
C LYS A 197 -34.98 -19.87 29.41
N SER A 198 -34.45 -19.91 28.16
CA SER A 198 -34.95 -20.79 27.09
C SER A 198 -33.87 -21.05 26.02
N ASP A 199 -33.86 -22.28 25.48
CA ASP A 199 -32.98 -22.86 24.46
C ASP A 199 -33.39 -22.49 23.01
N ALA A 200 -32.42 -22.42 22.08
CA ALA A 200 -32.44 -22.99 20.71
C ALA A 200 -31.28 -22.48 19.80
N GLN A 201 -30.68 -23.40 19.01
CA GLN A 201 -29.55 -23.23 18.05
C GLN A 201 -30.02 -22.74 16.63
N PRO A 202 -29.22 -22.81 15.52
CA PRO A 202 -28.21 -21.85 15.04
C PRO A 202 -28.44 -21.33 13.59
N HIS A 203 -27.52 -20.46 13.10
CA HIS A 203 -27.28 -19.91 11.72
C HIS A 203 -27.75 -18.47 11.40
N PRO A 204 -27.13 -17.74 10.43
CA PRO A 204 -25.81 -17.91 9.78
C PRO A 204 -24.93 -16.64 9.81
N GLU A 205 -23.64 -16.81 9.49
CA GLU A 205 -22.66 -15.74 9.31
C GLU A 205 -23.12 -14.71 8.26
N GLN A 206 -23.22 -13.44 8.67
CA GLN A 206 -23.30 -12.29 7.77
C GLN A 206 -22.10 -11.39 8.05
N HIS A 207 -21.33 -11.11 6.99
CA HIS A 207 -20.22 -10.18 6.98
C HIS A 207 -20.64 -8.82 7.57
N ALA A 208 -20.02 -8.44 8.69
CA ALA A 208 -20.24 -7.17 9.34
C ALA A 208 -19.78 -6.02 8.43
N ALA A 209 -20.74 -5.27 7.91
CA ALA A 209 -20.52 -3.93 7.38
C ALA A 209 -20.12 -3.00 8.53
N VAL A 210 -18.95 -2.37 8.41
CA VAL A 210 -18.53 -1.29 9.31
C VAL A 210 -19.48 -0.12 9.10
N LYS A 211 -20.36 0.11 10.09
CA LYS A 211 -21.19 1.33 10.17
C LYS A 211 -20.27 2.50 10.52
N THR A 212 -20.13 3.45 9.61
CA THR A 212 -19.68 4.79 9.94
C THR A 212 -20.91 5.60 10.33
N ASP A 213 -21.11 5.79 11.63
CA ASP A 213 -22.08 6.77 12.14
C ASP A 213 -21.57 8.17 11.80
N ALA A 214 -22.31 8.86 10.92
CA ALA A 214 -22.19 10.29 10.71
C ALA A 214 -23.53 10.91 11.12
N GLN A 215 -23.59 11.45 12.34
CA GLN A 215 -24.55 12.49 12.71
C GLN A 215 -23.82 13.83 12.80
N PRO A 216 -24.50 14.95 12.47
CA PRO A 216 -23.85 16.20 12.15
C PRO A 216 -23.58 17.00 13.43
N HIS A 217 -22.30 17.19 13.76
CA HIS A 217 -21.90 18.25 14.68
C HIS A 217 -21.37 19.42 13.87
N SER A 218 -22.09 20.53 13.99
CA SER A 218 -21.65 21.86 13.59
C SER A 218 -20.41 22.24 14.37
N GLU A 219 -19.23 22.29 13.73
CA GLU A 219 -18.11 23.14 14.16
C GLU A 219 -16.99 23.18 13.11
N GLN A 220 -16.65 24.41 12.72
CA GLN A 220 -15.41 24.85 12.06
C GLN A 220 -15.07 24.26 10.67
N HIS A 221 -15.61 24.92 9.64
CA HIS A 221 -14.91 25.03 8.36
C HIS A 221 -13.53 25.64 8.62
N THR A 222 -12.48 24.82 8.71
CA THR A 222 -11.11 25.31 8.64
C THR A 222 -10.81 25.60 7.17
N ASP A 223 -10.51 26.87 6.88
CA ASP A 223 -10.09 27.33 5.56
C ASP A 223 -8.86 26.54 5.09
N LEU A 224 -9.07 25.57 4.20
CA LEU A 224 -8.03 24.90 3.39
C LEU A 224 -7.40 25.84 2.33
N LYS A 225 -7.56 27.16 2.47
CA LYS A 225 -6.86 28.19 1.68
C LYS A 225 -5.43 28.40 2.19
N THR A 226 -4.72 27.33 2.54
CA THR A 226 -3.31 27.36 2.90
C THR A 226 -2.43 27.22 1.65
N ASN A 227 -1.30 27.92 1.68
CA ASN A 227 -0.24 27.98 0.66
C ASN A 227 -0.03 26.62 -0.07
N ASP A 228 -0.44 26.54 -1.34
CA ASP A 228 -0.41 25.33 -2.16
C ASP A 228 0.97 24.64 -2.16
N ASN A 229 2.05 25.40 -2.02
CA ASN A 229 3.41 24.86 -1.94
C ASN A 229 3.62 23.99 -0.68
N ALA A 230 3.10 24.41 0.47
CA ALA A 230 3.23 23.65 1.72
C ALA A 230 2.42 22.34 1.68
N ASN A 231 1.29 22.33 0.94
CA ASN A 231 0.49 21.13 0.76
C ASN A 231 1.15 20.12 -0.19
N LYS A 232 1.83 20.61 -1.25
CA LYS A 232 2.63 19.75 -2.14
C LYS A 232 3.78 19.05 -1.42
N ASP A 233 4.39 19.72 -0.44
CA ASP A 233 5.45 19.12 0.38
C ASP A 233 4.97 17.89 1.16
N LEU A 234 3.69 17.82 1.54
CA LEU A 234 3.09 16.66 2.22
C LEU A 234 3.05 15.40 1.35
N LEU A 235 3.16 15.55 0.02
CA LEU A 235 3.12 14.45 -0.94
C LEU A 235 4.51 13.96 -1.36
N LYS A 236 5.59 14.66 -0.96
CA LYS A 236 6.96 14.25 -1.30
C LYS A 236 7.25 12.83 -0.79
N GLY A 237 7.79 11.99 -1.68
CA GLY A 237 8.14 10.60 -1.39
C GLY A 237 6.95 9.64 -1.30
N LYS A 238 5.71 10.09 -1.49
CA LYS A 238 4.51 9.25 -1.45
C LYS A 238 4.15 8.79 -2.86
N PRO A 239 4.00 7.49 -3.13
CA PRO A 239 3.55 7.02 -4.43
C PRO A 239 2.15 7.53 -4.77
N LEU A 240 1.98 8.10 -5.94
CA LEU A 240 0.68 8.49 -6.51
C LEU A 240 0.42 7.64 -7.75
N ILE A 241 -0.66 6.87 -7.69
CA ILE A 241 -0.95 5.81 -8.64
C ILE A 241 -2.35 6.03 -9.21
N PHE A 242 -2.44 6.18 -10.52
CA PHE A 242 -3.73 6.17 -11.21
C PHE A 242 -4.16 4.73 -11.47
N VAL A 243 -5.45 4.46 -11.28
CA VAL A 243 -6.03 3.15 -11.55
C VAL A 243 -7.13 3.29 -12.61
N GLY A 244 -6.77 2.85 -13.81
CA GLY A 244 -7.57 2.84 -15.02
C GLY A 244 -8.15 1.46 -15.36
N GLY A 245 -9.09 1.46 -16.31
CA GLY A 245 -9.86 0.28 -16.72
C GLY A 245 -11.31 0.62 -16.94
N GLY A 246 -11.98 -0.09 -17.86
CA GLY A 246 -13.40 0.15 -18.13
C GLY A 246 -14.31 -0.14 -16.92
N PRO A 247 -15.55 0.36 -16.91
CA PRO A 247 -16.51 0.03 -15.87
C PRO A 247 -16.70 -1.50 -15.78
N GLY A 248 -16.61 -2.08 -14.59
CA GLY A 248 -16.72 -3.54 -14.42
C GLY A 248 -15.40 -4.32 -14.57
N SER A 249 -14.28 -3.65 -14.84
CA SER A 249 -12.97 -4.30 -15.00
C SER A 249 -12.36 -4.88 -13.70
N GLY A 250 -12.93 -4.56 -12.53
CA GLY A 250 -12.43 -5.06 -11.24
C GLY A 250 -11.49 -4.11 -10.48
N LYS A 251 -11.29 -2.86 -10.94
CA LYS A 251 -10.45 -1.83 -10.31
C LYS A 251 -10.58 -1.80 -8.78
N ARG A 252 -11.79 -1.59 -8.26
CA ARG A 252 -12.05 -1.49 -6.81
C ARG A 252 -11.57 -2.72 -6.04
N THR A 253 -11.80 -3.92 -6.57
CA THR A 253 -11.38 -5.17 -5.94
C THR A 253 -9.86 -5.23 -5.83
N GLN A 254 -9.16 -4.87 -6.90
CA GLN A 254 -7.70 -4.89 -6.92
C GLN A 254 -7.08 -3.74 -6.11
N CYS A 255 -7.69 -2.55 -6.11
CA CYS A 255 -7.31 -1.46 -5.21
C CYS A 255 -7.38 -1.92 -3.75
N GLN A 256 -8.42 -2.65 -3.35
CA GLN A 256 -8.54 -3.17 -1.99
C GLN A 256 -7.38 -4.12 -1.62
N LYS A 257 -7.02 -5.04 -2.52
CA LYS A 257 -5.84 -5.92 -2.34
C LYS A 257 -4.54 -5.12 -2.22
N MET A 258 -4.37 -4.07 -3.02
CA MET A 258 -3.20 -3.18 -2.92
C MET A 258 -3.19 -2.37 -1.62
N VAL A 259 -4.34 -1.90 -1.12
CA VAL A 259 -4.46 -1.24 0.20
C VAL A 259 -4.04 -2.21 1.30
N GLU A 260 -4.49 -3.46 1.23
CA GLU A 260 -4.15 -4.49 2.21
C GLU A 260 -2.66 -4.83 2.19
N LYS A 261 -2.06 -4.92 1.01
CA LYS A 261 -0.64 -5.29 0.85
C LYS A 261 0.32 -4.14 1.12
N TYR A 262 0.03 -2.94 0.63
CA TYR A 262 0.97 -1.80 0.64
C TYR A 262 0.56 -0.68 1.61
N GLY A 263 -0.66 -0.71 2.15
CA GLY A 263 -1.15 0.29 3.08
C GLY A 263 -1.51 1.64 2.44
N PHE A 264 -1.71 1.67 1.12
CA PHE A 264 -2.12 2.90 0.42
C PHE A 264 -3.50 3.41 0.86
N THR A 265 -3.73 4.70 0.65
CA THR A 265 -5.05 5.31 0.74
C THR A 265 -5.75 5.22 -0.61
N HIS A 266 -6.92 4.58 -0.65
CA HIS A 266 -7.70 4.44 -1.87
C HIS A 266 -8.74 5.56 -1.98
N LEU A 267 -8.67 6.32 -3.07
CA LEU A 267 -9.58 7.39 -3.44
C LEU A 267 -10.31 7.00 -4.72
N SER A 268 -11.60 6.66 -4.63
CA SER A 268 -12.41 6.40 -5.82
C SER A 268 -13.09 7.69 -6.28
N ALA A 269 -12.72 8.19 -7.45
CA ALA A 269 -13.32 9.39 -8.03
C ALA A 269 -14.86 9.25 -8.11
N GLY A 270 -15.35 8.06 -8.45
CA GLY A 270 -16.78 7.78 -8.46
C GLY A 270 -17.45 7.87 -7.09
N ASP A 271 -16.78 7.47 -6.00
CA ASP A 271 -17.34 7.58 -4.64
C ASP A 271 -17.31 9.03 -4.16
N ILE A 272 -16.25 9.78 -4.45
CA ILE A 272 -16.11 11.20 -4.14
C ILE A 272 -17.22 12.01 -4.84
N ILE A 273 -17.43 11.77 -6.14
CA ILE A 273 -18.51 12.38 -6.93
C ILE A 273 -19.87 12.04 -6.32
N ARG A 274 -20.11 10.76 -5.99
CA ARG A 274 -21.39 10.34 -5.39
C ARG A 274 -21.64 11.04 -4.06
N ALA A 275 -20.63 11.15 -3.20
CA ALA A 275 -20.73 11.86 -1.93
C ALA A 275 -21.10 13.33 -2.17
N ALA A 276 -20.41 14.01 -3.09
CA ALA A 276 -20.69 15.39 -3.44
C ALA A 276 -22.08 15.59 -4.08
N SER A 277 -22.56 14.61 -4.86
CA SER A 277 -23.88 14.67 -5.53
C SER A 277 -25.09 14.55 -4.59
N LYS A 278 -24.87 14.15 -3.32
CA LYS A 278 -25.95 14.05 -2.33
C LYS A 278 -26.45 15.43 -1.89
N ASP A 279 -25.58 16.44 -1.91
CA ASP A 279 -25.94 17.80 -1.56
C ASP A 279 -26.63 18.52 -2.73
N THR A 280 -27.89 18.16 -2.96
CA THR A 280 -28.75 18.77 -4.00
C THR A 280 -29.17 20.21 -3.68
N SER A 281 -28.77 20.76 -2.53
CA SER A 281 -28.98 22.16 -2.20
C SER A 281 -28.06 23.08 -3.02
N THR A 282 -26.89 22.58 -3.44
CA THR A 282 -25.91 23.31 -4.26
C THR A 282 -26.09 23.05 -5.75
N GLU A 283 -25.74 24.03 -6.58
CA GLU A 283 -25.72 23.87 -8.04
C GLU A 283 -24.75 22.78 -8.48
N LYS A 284 -23.55 22.73 -7.87
CA LYS A 284 -22.55 21.70 -8.13
C LYS A 284 -23.07 20.29 -7.82
N GLY A 285 -23.72 20.09 -6.67
CA GLY A 285 -24.29 18.79 -6.29
C GLY A 285 -25.37 18.32 -7.26
N ARG A 286 -26.24 19.23 -7.75
CA ARG A 286 -27.22 18.91 -8.80
C ARG A 286 -26.54 18.53 -10.12
N ASN A 287 -25.54 19.29 -10.55
CA ASN A 287 -24.80 19.01 -11.79
C ASN A 287 -24.07 17.66 -11.73
N PHE A 288 -23.49 17.31 -10.58
CA PHE A 288 -22.86 16.00 -10.38
C PHE A 288 -23.88 14.86 -10.43
N ASN A 289 -25.05 15.04 -9.81
CA ASN A 289 -26.14 14.06 -9.83
C ASN A 289 -26.62 13.81 -11.26
N GLU A 290 -26.89 14.87 -12.02
CA GLU A 290 -27.32 14.77 -13.42
C GLU A 290 -26.26 14.09 -14.28
N ALA A 291 -24.99 14.50 -14.16
CA ALA A 291 -23.90 13.89 -14.92
C ALA A 291 -23.79 12.38 -14.64
N MET A 292 -23.95 11.96 -13.38
CA MET A 292 -23.94 10.55 -12.98
C MET A 292 -25.11 9.75 -13.59
N LEU A 293 -26.34 10.26 -13.47
CA LEU A 293 -27.53 9.59 -14.02
C LEU A 293 -27.48 9.46 -15.55
N GLN A 294 -26.87 10.43 -16.22
CA GLN A 294 -26.74 10.44 -17.67
C GLN A 294 -25.44 9.78 -18.18
N GLY A 295 -24.58 9.26 -17.30
CA GLY A 295 -23.28 8.70 -17.68
C GLY A 295 -22.34 9.70 -18.37
N LYS A 296 -22.49 11.01 -18.10
CA LYS A 296 -21.62 12.08 -18.61
C LYS A 296 -20.39 12.27 -17.71
N LEU A 297 -19.34 12.87 -18.26
CA LEU A 297 -18.19 13.29 -17.47
C LEU A 297 -18.48 14.61 -16.73
N ILE A 298 -17.89 14.73 -15.55
CA ILE A 298 -17.85 15.99 -14.79
C ILE A 298 -16.73 16.87 -15.35
N SER A 299 -16.87 18.20 -15.19
CA SER A 299 -15.87 19.17 -15.60
C SER A 299 -14.50 18.85 -14.99
N THR A 300 -13.42 19.14 -15.72
CA THR A 300 -12.05 18.92 -15.24
C THR A 300 -11.75 19.72 -13.97
N GLU A 301 -12.24 20.97 -13.90
CA GLU A 301 -12.05 21.83 -12.73
C GLU A 301 -12.69 21.25 -11.48
N ASP A 302 -13.95 20.81 -11.56
CA ASP A 302 -14.67 20.29 -10.41
C ASP A 302 -14.08 18.97 -9.90
N ILE A 303 -13.76 18.03 -10.80
CA ILE A 303 -13.20 16.75 -10.37
C ILE A 303 -11.79 16.89 -9.80
N LEU A 304 -10.97 17.79 -10.34
CA LEU A 304 -9.65 18.09 -9.80
C LEU A 304 -9.75 18.72 -8.41
N GLY A 305 -10.67 19.67 -8.20
CA GLY A 305 -10.91 20.25 -6.89
C GLY A 305 -11.28 19.19 -5.85
N LEU A 306 -12.24 18.32 -6.18
CA LEU A 306 -12.66 17.24 -5.30
C LEU A 306 -11.54 16.24 -4.97
N ILE A 307 -10.73 15.86 -5.95
CA ILE A 307 -9.60 14.94 -5.73
C ILE A 307 -8.49 15.63 -4.94
N LYS A 308 -8.18 16.90 -5.22
CA LYS A 308 -7.19 17.70 -4.49
C LYS A 308 -7.53 17.77 -3.00
N ASP A 309 -8.77 18.12 -2.68
CA ASP A 309 -9.24 18.20 -1.29
C ASP A 309 -9.15 16.85 -0.58
N ALA A 310 -9.57 15.76 -1.25
CA ALA A 310 -9.49 14.41 -0.70
C ALA A 310 -8.04 13.95 -0.44
N ILE A 311 -7.11 14.26 -1.36
CA ILE A 311 -5.70 13.94 -1.19
C ILE A 311 -5.11 14.70 0.00
N TYR A 312 -5.32 16.02 0.06
CA TYR A 312 -4.72 16.84 1.12
C TYR A 312 -5.29 16.56 2.50
N HIS A 313 -6.57 16.19 2.60
CA HIS A 313 -7.17 15.72 3.84
C HIS A 313 -6.45 14.47 4.41
N GLU A 314 -6.04 13.56 3.53
CA GLU A 314 -5.42 12.29 3.90
C GLU A 314 -3.87 12.35 3.90
N ALA A 315 -3.28 13.39 3.33
CA ALA A 315 -1.85 13.49 3.04
C ALA A 315 -0.95 13.31 4.25
N LYS A 316 -1.36 13.68 5.46
CA LYS A 316 -0.52 13.51 6.66
C LYS A 316 -0.35 12.05 7.09
N LYS A 317 -1.37 11.20 6.86
CA LYS A 317 -1.42 9.81 7.33
C LYS A 317 -1.19 8.78 6.22
N ALA A 318 -1.47 9.13 4.97
CA ALA A 318 -1.31 8.23 3.84
C ALA A 318 0.17 7.89 3.59
N SER A 319 0.47 6.63 3.31
CA SER A 319 1.79 6.19 2.83
C SER A 319 1.94 6.33 1.30
N GLY A 320 0.82 6.54 0.60
CA GLY A 320 0.68 6.69 -0.85
C GLY A 320 -0.79 6.63 -1.24
N PHE A 321 -1.10 6.88 -2.50
CA PHE A 321 -2.47 7.05 -3.01
C PHE A 321 -2.75 6.17 -4.22
N LEU A 322 -3.90 5.48 -4.18
CA LEU A 322 -4.51 4.81 -5.32
C LEU A 322 -5.74 5.63 -5.74
N ILE A 323 -5.73 6.17 -6.94
CA ILE A 323 -6.80 7.03 -7.44
C ILE A 323 -7.56 6.27 -8.53
N ASP A 324 -8.70 5.68 -8.16
CA ASP A 324 -9.56 4.86 -9.03
C ASP A 324 -10.55 5.71 -9.83
N GLY A 325 -10.62 5.47 -11.14
CA GLY A 325 -11.62 6.08 -12.02
C GLY A 325 -11.29 7.52 -12.43
N PHE A 326 -10.03 7.91 -12.24
CA PHE A 326 -9.40 9.15 -12.68
C PHE A 326 -7.93 8.87 -13.08
N PRO A 327 -7.35 9.57 -14.08
CA PRO A 327 -8.00 10.52 -14.97
C PRO A 327 -8.91 9.81 -15.99
N ARG A 328 -9.86 10.55 -16.55
CA ARG A 328 -10.74 10.08 -17.63
C ARG A 328 -10.46 10.74 -18.98
N ARG A 329 -9.61 11.77 -19.01
CA ARG A 329 -9.04 12.40 -20.19
C ARG A 329 -7.58 12.76 -19.95
N ILE A 330 -6.80 12.95 -21.01
CA ILE A 330 -5.37 13.26 -20.91
C ILE A 330 -5.16 14.60 -20.18
N GLU A 331 -5.99 15.59 -20.47
CA GLU A 331 -5.90 16.94 -19.88
C GLU A 331 -6.08 16.90 -18.35
N GLN A 332 -6.91 15.98 -17.85
CA GLN A 332 -7.09 15.78 -16.41
C GLN A 332 -5.81 15.29 -15.74
N GLY A 333 -5.12 14.32 -16.35
CA GLY A 333 -3.84 13.82 -15.86
C GLY A 333 -2.76 14.90 -15.88
N MET A 334 -2.64 15.62 -17.00
CA MET A 334 -1.68 16.73 -17.14
C MET A 334 -1.88 17.81 -16.09
N GLN A 335 -3.14 18.24 -15.89
CA GLN A 335 -3.46 19.29 -14.93
C GLN A 335 -3.29 18.80 -13.48
N PHE A 336 -3.63 17.55 -13.18
CA PHE A 336 -3.34 16.94 -11.88
C PHE A 336 -1.85 16.98 -11.56
N GLU A 337 -0.99 16.57 -12.49
CA GLU A 337 0.46 16.52 -12.25
C GLU A 337 1.07 17.90 -12.06
N LYS A 338 0.54 18.90 -12.78
CA LYS A 338 0.91 20.30 -12.62
C LYS A 338 0.49 20.87 -11.27
N ASP A 339 -0.76 20.65 -10.87
CA ASP A 339 -1.37 21.37 -9.75
C ASP A 339 -1.23 20.64 -8.41
N ILE A 340 -1.07 19.31 -8.43
CA ILE A 340 -1.04 18.46 -7.25
C ILE A 340 0.33 17.79 -7.14
N ALA A 341 0.57 16.72 -7.89
CA ALA A 341 1.86 16.02 -7.88
C ALA A 341 1.97 15.04 -9.06
N GLU A 342 3.20 14.73 -9.46
CA GLU A 342 3.50 13.80 -10.54
C GLU A 342 2.96 12.39 -10.24
N CYS A 343 2.36 11.74 -11.24
CA CYS A 343 1.95 10.35 -11.14
C CYS A 343 3.16 9.43 -11.39
N ASN A 344 3.33 8.43 -10.53
CA ASN A 344 4.38 7.40 -10.68
C ASN A 344 3.99 6.36 -11.73
N VAL A 345 2.73 5.93 -11.73
CA VAL A 345 2.25 4.86 -12.59
C VAL A 345 0.73 4.90 -12.78
N LEU A 346 0.30 4.63 -14.01
CA LEU A 346 -1.05 4.25 -14.38
C LEU A 346 -1.15 2.72 -14.45
N ILE A 347 -1.98 2.13 -13.59
CA ILE A 347 -2.32 0.71 -13.64
C ILE A 347 -3.61 0.57 -14.44
N TYR A 348 -3.59 -0.24 -15.50
CA TYR A 348 -4.72 -0.48 -16.37
C TYR A 348 -5.16 -1.95 -16.30
N PHE A 349 -6.41 -2.18 -15.89
CA PHE A 349 -7.02 -3.50 -15.93
C PHE A 349 -7.72 -3.73 -17.27
N ASP A 350 -7.11 -4.56 -18.09
CA ASP A 350 -7.61 -4.93 -19.41
C ASP A 350 -8.63 -6.06 -19.31
N VAL A 351 -9.85 -5.77 -19.73
CA VAL A 351 -10.98 -6.71 -19.72
C VAL A 351 -11.81 -6.47 -20.97
N PRO A 352 -12.17 -7.53 -21.72
CA PRO A 352 -13.05 -7.39 -22.88
C PRO A 352 -14.38 -6.69 -22.56
N GLU A 353 -14.87 -5.87 -23.49
CA GLU A 353 -16.08 -5.05 -23.31
C GLU A 353 -17.32 -5.88 -22.99
N ASP A 354 -17.48 -7.05 -23.64
CA ASP A 354 -18.62 -7.95 -23.40
C ASP A 354 -18.57 -8.55 -21.99
N VAL A 355 -17.38 -8.87 -21.48
CA VAL A 355 -17.18 -9.34 -20.10
C VAL A 355 -17.48 -8.23 -19.11
N MET A 356 -17.01 -7.01 -19.38
CA MET A 356 -17.32 -5.83 -18.56
C MET A 356 -18.83 -5.56 -18.48
N ALA A 357 -19.54 -5.60 -19.60
CA ALA A 357 -20.98 -5.44 -19.66
C ALA A 357 -21.71 -6.50 -18.81
N LYS A 358 -21.36 -7.79 -18.98
CA LYS A 358 -21.92 -8.90 -18.17
C LYS A 358 -21.68 -8.69 -16.67
N ARG A 359 -20.48 -8.25 -16.27
CA ARG A 359 -20.13 -7.97 -14.87
C ARG A 359 -20.94 -6.79 -14.31
N LEU A 360 -21.22 -5.77 -15.11
CA LEU A 360 -22.01 -4.59 -14.71
C LEU A 360 -23.49 -4.94 -14.51
N VAL A 361 -24.09 -5.73 -15.40
CA VAL A 361 -25.48 -6.18 -15.28
C VAL A 361 -25.66 -6.98 -13.98
N LYS A 362 -24.81 -7.98 -13.74
CA LYS A 362 -24.82 -8.78 -12.49
C LYS A 362 -24.64 -7.94 -11.24
N ARG A 363 -23.87 -6.85 -11.33
CA ARG A 363 -23.70 -5.89 -10.22
C ARG A 363 -24.95 -5.04 -9.99
N GLY A 364 -25.63 -4.60 -11.05
CA GLY A 364 -26.89 -3.87 -10.96
C GLY A 364 -27.96 -4.69 -10.22
N GLU A 365 -28.05 -5.98 -10.52
CA GLU A 365 -28.96 -6.94 -9.87
C GLU A 365 -28.69 -7.12 -8.37
N SER A 366 -27.42 -7.05 -7.95
CA SER A 366 -26.99 -7.37 -6.58
C SER A 366 -26.74 -6.16 -5.67
N SER A 367 -26.46 -4.98 -6.22
CA SER A 367 -25.99 -3.81 -5.44
C SER A 367 -26.99 -2.65 -5.32
N GLY A 368 -28.12 -2.69 -6.05
CA GLY A 368 -29.12 -1.62 -6.02
C GLY A 368 -28.64 -0.28 -6.59
N ARG A 369 -27.57 -0.28 -7.41
CA ARG A 369 -27.07 0.93 -8.07
C ARG A 369 -28.04 1.38 -9.15
N ILE A 370 -28.66 2.54 -8.91
CA ILE A 370 -29.64 3.16 -9.80
C ILE A 370 -29.08 3.53 -11.19
N ASP A 371 -27.75 3.67 -11.32
CA ASP A 371 -27.05 4.02 -12.57
C ASP A 371 -26.57 2.81 -13.39
N ASP A 372 -26.81 1.57 -12.94
CA ASP A 372 -26.41 0.35 -13.64
C ASP A 372 -27.57 -0.22 -14.49
N ASN A 373 -28.16 0.60 -15.37
CA ASN A 373 -29.12 0.14 -16.39
C ASN A 373 -28.43 -0.04 -17.76
N GLU A 374 -29.02 -0.84 -18.65
CA GLU A 374 -28.42 -1.24 -19.94
C GLU A 374 -27.97 -0.05 -20.81
N GLN A 375 -28.79 1.01 -20.89
CA GLN A 375 -28.47 2.21 -21.66
C GLN A 375 -27.30 3.00 -21.07
N VAL A 376 -27.26 3.13 -19.74
CA VAL A 376 -26.16 3.82 -19.04
C VAL A 376 -24.87 2.99 -19.10
N ILE A 377 -24.94 1.66 -19.03
CA ILE A 377 -23.79 0.77 -19.20
C ILE A 377 -23.17 0.96 -20.59
N ALA A 378 -23.99 0.89 -21.65
CA ALA A 378 -23.52 1.10 -23.02
C ALA A 378 -22.84 2.46 -23.20
N LYS A 379 -23.45 3.53 -22.64
CA LYS A 379 -22.87 4.87 -22.70
C LYS A 379 -21.55 4.98 -21.93
N ARG A 380 -21.43 4.35 -20.76
CA ARG A 380 -20.18 4.35 -19.98
C ARG A 380 -19.05 3.60 -20.69
N LEU A 381 -19.36 2.50 -21.37
CA LEU A 381 -18.39 1.75 -22.19
C LEU A 381 -17.95 2.59 -23.39
N LEU A 382 -18.89 3.25 -24.07
CA LEU A 382 -18.60 4.18 -25.16
C LEU A 382 -17.68 5.34 -24.72
N THR A 383 -18.05 6.05 -23.65
CA THR A 383 -17.23 7.14 -23.09
C THR A 383 -15.86 6.66 -22.66
N PHE A 384 -15.76 5.46 -22.06
CA PHE A 384 -14.47 4.88 -21.70
C PHE A 384 -13.58 4.66 -22.93
N ARG A 385 -14.12 4.06 -24.00
CA ARG A 385 -13.41 3.80 -25.25
C ARG A 385 -12.93 5.09 -25.94
N GLU A 386 -13.80 6.08 -26.03
CA GLU A 386 -13.54 7.30 -26.79
C GLU A 386 -12.70 8.32 -26.03
N GLU A 387 -12.91 8.45 -24.72
CA GLU A 387 -12.30 9.53 -23.93
C GLU A 387 -11.22 9.05 -22.97
N THR A 388 -11.39 7.87 -22.35
CA THR A 388 -10.49 7.39 -21.29
C THR A 388 -9.36 6.51 -21.82
N GLN A 389 -9.63 5.63 -22.78
CA GLN A 389 -8.63 4.73 -23.36
C GLN A 389 -7.41 5.46 -23.99
N PRO A 390 -7.53 6.65 -24.60
CA PRO A 390 -6.37 7.40 -25.10
C PRO A 390 -5.30 7.73 -24.05
N ILE A 391 -5.68 7.78 -22.76
CA ILE A 391 -4.75 8.02 -21.65
C ILE A 391 -3.64 6.96 -21.59
N LEU A 392 -3.93 5.72 -22.00
CA LEU A 392 -2.96 4.62 -22.01
C LEU A 392 -1.77 4.96 -22.93
N GLY A 393 -2.04 5.54 -24.10
CA GLY A 393 -0.99 5.96 -25.02
C GLY A 393 -0.13 7.10 -24.45
N TYR A 394 -0.73 8.01 -23.67
CA TYR A 394 -0.03 9.12 -23.05
C TYR A 394 0.95 8.66 -21.96
N TYR A 395 0.50 7.84 -21.00
CA TYR A 395 1.37 7.30 -19.94
C TYR A 395 2.29 6.19 -20.41
N GLY A 396 1.87 5.41 -21.42
CA GLY A 396 2.69 4.36 -22.02
C GLY A 396 3.97 4.90 -22.67
N LYS A 397 3.88 6.04 -23.38
CA LYS A 397 5.05 6.72 -23.97
C LYS A 397 6.05 7.23 -22.92
N GLN A 398 5.61 7.42 -21.69
CA GLN A 398 6.44 7.86 -20.57
C GLN A 398 7.03 6.69 -19.77
N GLY A 399 6.72 5.44 -20.15
CA GLY A 399 7.12 4.27 -19.37
C GLY A 399 6.37 4.11 -18.04
N LYS A 400 5.22 4.80 -17.87
CA LYS A 400 4.43 4.83 -16.63
C LYS A 400 3.17 3.97 -16.71
N LEU A 401 3.06 3.04 -17.65
CA LEU A 401 1.85 2.21 -17.82
C LEU A 401 2.14 0.76 -17.42
N ILE A 402 1.33 0.22 -16.51
CA ILE A 402 1.21 -1.20 -16.25
C ILE A 402 -0.13 -1.66 -16.81
N THR A 403 -0.13 -2.69 -17.67
CA THR A 403 -1.35 -3.32 -18.16
C THR A 403 -1.45 -4.73 -17.60
N ILE A 404 -2.58 -5.04 -16.95
CA ILE A 404 -2.86 -6.35 -16.36
C ILE A 404 -4.11 -6.93 -17.01
N GLU A 405 -3.98 -8.13 -17.59
CA GLU A 405 -5.12 -8.94 -18.02
C GLU A 405 -5.94 -9.31 -16.76
N ALA A 406 -7.21 -8.89 -16.73
CA ALA A 406 -8.09 -9.01 -15.57
C ALA A 406 -9.38 -9.81 -15.84
N ASN A 407 -9.39 -10.64 -16.89
CA ASN A 407 -10.40 -11.67 -17.13
C ASN A 407 -9.99 -13.04 -16.54
N ARG A 408 -9.32 -13.02 -15.39
CA ARG A 408 -8.86 -14.20 -14.62
C ARG A 408 -9.32 -14.13 -13.17
N GLN A 409 -8.88 -15.10 -12.36
CA GLN A 409 -9.16 -15.14 -10.92
C GLN A 409 -8.53 -13.95 -10.19
N ILE A 410 -9.19 -13.49 -9.12
CA ILE A 410 -8.82 -12.26 -8.40
C ILE A 410 -7.39 -12.35 -7.86
N GLU A 411 -7.03 -13.49 -7.28
CA GLU A 411 -5.73 -13.75 -6.67
C GLU A 411 -4.61 -13.75 -7.71
N GLU A 412 -4.81 -14.42 -8.86
CA GLU A 412 -3.84 -14.42 -9.96
C GLU A 412 -3.58 -13.01 -10.50
N VAL A 413 -4.65 -12.23 -10.69
CA VAL A 413 -4.56 -10.84 -11.13
C VAL A 413 -3.81 -9.98 -10.10
N SER A 414 -4.05 -10.21 -8.80
CA SER A 414 -3.37 -9.50 -7.71
C SER A 414 -1.88 -9.82 -7.63
N ASP A 415 -1.49 -11.07 -7.90
CA ASP A 415 -0.09 -11.51 -7.91
C ASP A 415 0.67 -10.92 -9.10
N ASP A 416 0.09 -10.95 -10.29
CA ASP A 416 0.70 -10.36 -11.49
C ASP A 416 0.82 -8.84 -11.36
N LEU A 417 -0.23 -8.19 -10.84
CA LEU A 417 -0.22 -6.76 -10.54
C LEU A 417 0.90 -6.41 -9.56
N SER A 418 1.03 -7.16 -8.47
CA SER A 418 2.06 -6.94 -7.47
C SER A 418 3.46 -7.00 -8.06
N LYS A 419 3.75 -8.05 -8.85
CA LYS A 419 5.08 -8.23 -9.48
C LYS A 419 5.40 -7.09 -10.44
N ALA A 420 4.45 -6.73 -11.30
CA ALA A 420 4.63 -5.65 -12.27
C ALA A 420 4.81 -4.30 -11.58
N PHE A 421 4.01 -4.03 -10.54
CA PHE A 421 4.07 -2.80 -9.76
C PHE A 421 5.39 -2.67 -9.01
N GLU A 422 5.81 -3.71 -8.27
CA GLU A 422 7.08 -3.73 -7.54
C GLU A 422 8.28 -3.57 -8.49
N GLY A 423 8.25 -4.26 -9.64
CA GLY A 423 9.30 -4.14 -10.66
C GLY A 423 9.44 -2.72 -11.21
N LEU A 424 8.33 -2.06 -11.55
CA LEU A 424 8.36 -0.69 -12.08
C LEU A 424 8.80 0.33 -11.02
N MET A 425 8.28 0.23 -9.80
CA MET A 425 8.63 1.15 -8.72
C MET A 425 10.11 1.03 -8.33
N ALA A 426 10.68 -0.18 -8.37
CA ALA A 426 12.11 -0.40 -8.17
C ALA A 426 12.95 0.28 -9.28
N GLN A 427 12.53 0.21 -10.54
CA GLN A 427 13.20 0.90 -11.66
C GLN A 427 13.17 2.43 -11.49
N GLN A 428 12.08 2.96 -10.94
CA GLN A 428 11.94 4.39 -10.62
C GLN A 428 12.62 4.79 -9.29
N GLN A 429 13.26 3.85 -8.58
CA GLN A 429 13.85 4.04 -7.25
C GLN A 429 12.85 4.61 -6.22
N VAL A 430 11.56 4.28 -6.37
CA VAL A 430 10.52 4.70 -5.45
C VAL A 430 10.33 3.64 -4.38
N VAL A 431 10.49 4.02 -3.11
CA VAL A 431 10.25 3.13 -1.98
C VAL A 431 8.75 2.89 -1.84
N ILE A 432 8.34 1.63 -1.94
CA ILE A 432 6.94 1.23 -1.80
C ILE A 432 6.69 0.90 -0.32
N PRO A 433 5.69 1.54 0.33
CA PRO A 433 5.28 1.12 1.64
C PRO A 433 4.70 -0.31 1.56
N HIS A 434 5.07 -1.16 2.51
CA HIS A 434 4.43 -2.44 2.68
C HIS A 434 3.65 -2.39 3.98
N LYS A 435 2.38 -2.81 3.97
CA LYS A 435 1.64 -2.97 5.21
C LYS A 435 2.31 -4.11 5.97
N PRO A 436 2.80 -3.88 7.20
CA PRO A 436 3.46 -4.93 7.95
C PRO A 436 2.48 -6.09 8.19
N ASN A 437 2.87 -7.30 7.77
CA ASN A 437 2.05 -8.49 7.94
C ASN A 437 2.12 -8.98 9.40
N MET A 438 1.30 -8.38 10.25
CA MET A 438 1.24 -8.70 11.68
C MET A 438 0.77 -10.13 11.96
N ASP A 439 0.17 -10.83 11.00
CA ASP A 439 -0.24 -12.23 11.18
C ASP A 439 0.94 -13.15 11.42
N LYS A 440 2.14 -12.78 10.95
CA LYS A 440 3.39 -13.49 11.25
C LYS A 440 3.70 -13.59 12.74
N LEU A 441 3.16 -12.68 13.55
CA LEU A 441 3.40 -12.61 14.99
C LEU A 441 2.30 -13.25 15.84
N LYS A 442 1.13 -13.60 15.27
CA LYS A 442 -0.06 -14.07 16.03
C LYS A 442 0.21 -15.24 16.98
N ASN A 443 1.10 -16.15 16.60
CA ASN A 443 1.41 -17.36 17.38
C ASN A 443 2.76 -17.28 18.11
N LYS A 444 3.40 -16.11 18.13
CA LYS A 444 4.72 -15.92 18.75
C LYS A 444 4.53 -15.41 20.17
N LYS A 445 5.24 -16.03 21.13
CA LYS A 445 5.23 -15.57 22.53
C LYS A 445 6.05 -14.29 22.65
N ILE A 446 5.47 -13.23 23.20
CA ILE A 446 6.15 -11.95 23.43
C ILE A 446 6.41 -11.80 24.92
N ILE A 447 7.69 -11.71 25.29
CA ILE A 447 8.16 -11.56 26.66
C ILE A 447 8.86 -10.21 26.80
N PHE A 448 8.37 -9.36 27.69
CA PHE A 448 9.11 -8.17 28.09
C PHE A 448 10.08 -8.54 29.20
N VAL A 449 11.37 -8.26 29.00
CA VAL A 449 12.41 -8.52 29.99
C VAL A 449 12.74 -7.21 30.70
N VAL A 450 12.27 -7.08 31.93
CA VAL A 450 12.32 -5.85 32.71
C VAL A 450 13.26 -6.04 33.90
N GLY A 451 13.95 -4.97 34.29
CA GLY A 451 14.90 -4.99 35.41
C GLY A 451 15.87 -3.82 35.31
N GLY A 452 16.40 -3.40 36.45
CA GLY A 452 17.30 -2.24 36.50
C GLY A 452 18.63 -2.47 35.76
N PRO A 453 19.41 -1.39 35.54
CA PRO A 453 20.73 -1.51 34.93
C PRO A 453 21.62 -2.43 35.80
N GLY A 454 22.30 -3.41 35.20
CA GLY A 454 23.16 -4.35 35.95
C GLY A 454 22.41 -5.51 36.62
N SER A 455 21.09 -5.64 36.48
CA SER A 455 20.35 -6.77 37.06
C SER A 455 20.63 -8.13 36.42
N GLY A 456 21.25 -8.18 35.24
CA GLY A 456 21.60 -9.44 34.55
C GLY A 456 20.61 -9.88 33.47
N LYS A 457 19.71 -9.00 33.02
CA LYS A 457 18.77 -9.25 31.90
C LYS A 457 19.44 -9.88 30.68
N GLY A 458 20.51 -9.27 30.17
CA GLY A 458 21.21 -9.76 28.97
C GLY A 458 21.69 -11.21 29.12
N THR A 459 22.28 -11.55 30.26
CA THR A 459 22.71 -12.92 30.57
C THR A 459 21.54 -13.90 30.59
N GLN A 460 20.40 -13.51 31.16
CA GLN A 460 19.20 -14.37 31.14
C GLN A 460 18.62 -14.48 29.73
N CYS A 461 18.57 -13.39 28.95
CA CYS A 461 18.14 -13.41 27.56
C CYS A 461 18.97 -14.40 26.72
N GLU A 462 20.30 -14.36 26.83
CA GLU A 462 21.20 -15.29 26.12
C GLU A 462 20.89 -16.75 26.47
N ARG A 463 20.70 -17.06 27.76
CA ARG A 463 20.36 -18.42 28.20
C ARG A 463 18.96 -18.85 27.69
N ILE A 464 17.99 -17.94 27.67
CA ILE A 464 16.64 -18.23 27.13
C ILE A 464 16.70 -18.48 25.62
N VAL A 465 17.45 -17.68 24.86
CA VAL A 465 17.66 -17.88 23.42
C VAL A 465 18.21 -19.28 23.16
N GLN A 466 19.26 -19.67 23.87
CA GLN A 466 19.90 -20.99 23.71
C GLN A 466 18.96 -22.15 24.04
N LYS A 467 18.16 -22.07 25.11
CA LYS A 467 17.28 -23.16 25.53
C LYS A 467 15.97 -23.23 24.74
N TYR A 468 15.32 -22.09 24.50
CA TYR A 468 13.94 -22.02 23.98
C TYR A 468 13.87 -21.61 22.51
N GLY A 469 14.97 -21.17 21.89
CA GLY A 469 14.98 -20.72 20.48
C GLY A 469 14.20 -19.43 20.26
N TYR A 470 14.15 -18.57 21.26
CA TYR A 470 13.55 -17.24 21.14
C TYR A 470 14.53 -16.29 20.45
N THR A 471 14.02 -15.18 19.91
CA THR A 471 14.82 -14.09 19.38
C THR A 471 14.94 -12.99 20.43
N HIS A 472 16.16 -12.61 20.80
CA HIS A 472 16.42 -11.48 21.68
C HIS A 472 16.52 -10.19 20.87
N LEU A 473 15.72 -9.19 21.25
CA LEU A 473 15.73 -7.86 20.67
C LEU A 473 15.98 -6.84 21.78
N SER A 474 17.18 -6.28 21.81
CA SER A 474 17.58 -5.21 22.73
C SER A 474 17.40 -3.87 22.02
N THR A 475 16.55 -2.99 22.56
CA THR A 475 16.33 -1.67 21.94
C THR A 475 17.59 -0.82 21.90
N GLY A 476 18.48 -0.98 22.88
CA GLY A 476 19.78 -0.30 22.90
C GLY A 476 20.70 -0.77 21.77
N ASP A 477 20.69 -2.06 21.43
CA ASP A 477 21.48 -2.60 20.31
C ASP A 477 20.87 -2.18 18.97
N LEU A 478 19.55 -2.33 18.80
CA LEU A 478 18.84 -1.90 17.59
C LEU A 478 19.10 -0.42 17.25
N LEU A 479 19.08 0.46 18.27
CA LEU A 479 19.38 1.88 18.07
C LEU A 479 20.83 2.12 17.64
N ARG A 480 21.80 1.42 18.24
CA ARG A 480 23.22 1.54 17.86
C ARG A 480 23.48 1.00 16.45
N GLU A 481 22.92 -0.14 16.11
CA GLU A 481 23.00 -0.74 14.77
C GLU A 481 22.37 0.18 13.72
N THR A 482 21.22 0.78 14.02
CA THR A 482 20.56 1.73 13.11
C THR A 482 21.43 2.96 12.86
N VAL A 483 22.04 3.53 13.90
CA VAL A 483 23.00 4.66 13.75
C VAL A 483 24.21 4.26 12.91
N GLN A 484 24.72 3.03 13.09
CA GLN A 484 25.86 2.52 12.32
C GLN A 484 25.52 2.25 10.85
N SER A 485 24.26 1.94 10.53
CA SER A 485 23.81 1.66 9.16
C SER A 485 23.96 2.84 8.18
N LYS A 486 24.07 4.07 8.70
CA LYS A 486 24.08 5.32 7.89
C LYS A 486 22.88 5.46 6.95
N SER A 487 21.76 4.81 7.26
CA SER A 487 20.46 5.08 6.62
C SER A 487 19.96 6.48 7.00
N GLU A 488 18.99 7.02 6.25
CA GLU A 488 18.35 8.30 6.59
C GLU A 488 17.83 8.33 8.04
N ARG A 489 17.16 7.25 8.47
CA ARG A 489 16.73 7.06 9.87
C ARG A 489 17.93 7.00 10.83
N GLY A 490 19.02 6.35 10.44
CA GLY A 490 20.27 6.29 11.20
C GLY A 490 20.92 7.66 11.39
N GLU A 491 20.93 8.50 10.36
CA GLU A 491 21.43 9.87 10.43
C GLU A 491 20.57 10.75 11.33
N GLN A 492 19.24 10.66 11.21
CA GLN A 492 18.29 11.34 12.09
C GLN A 492 18.50 10.92 13.56
N LEU A 493 18.64 9.63 13.83
CA LEU A 493 18.92 9.11 15.17
C LEU A 493 20.28 9.60 15.70
N ASN A 494 21.31 9.60 14.86
CA ASN A 494 22.63 10.10 15.23
C ASN A 494 22.59 11.58 15.61
N ALA A 495 21.83 12.40 14.87
CA ALA A 495 21.62 13.80 15.18
C ALA A 495 20.91 13.98 16.53
N LEU A 496 19.79 13.26 16.77
CA LEU A 496 19.07 13.28 18.04
C LEU A 496 19.98 12.90 19.23
N MET A 497 20.76 11.82 19.08
CA MET A 497 21.68 11.36 20.12
C MET A 497 22.81 12.36 20.39
N LYS A 498 23.40 12.97 19.36
CA LYS A 498 24.43 14.02 19.50
C LYS A 498 23.89 15.27 20.21
N GLU A 499 22.64 15.61 19.96
CA GLU A 499 21.94 16.73 20.59
C GLU A 499 21.45 16.40 22.02
N GLY A 500 21.66 15.16 22.50
CA GLY A 500 21.18 14.71 23.80
C GLY A 500 19.65 14.59 23.90
N LYS A 501 18.95 14.58 22.75
CA LYS A 501 17.49 14.44 22.68
C LYS A 501 17.10 12.97 22.85
N LEU A 502 15.98 12.75 23.53
CA LEU A 502 15.40 11.42 23.68
C LEU A 502 14.91 10.91 22.32
N VAL A 503 15.18 9.64 22.03
CA VAL A 503 14.64 8.98 20.84
C VAL A 503 13.13 8.84 21.00
N PRO A 504 12.31 9.32 20.05
CA PRO A 504 10.87 9.18 20.11
C PRO A 504 10.43 7.71 20.21
N MET A 505 9.37 7.47 20.98
CA MET A 505 8.83 6.14 21.23
C MET A 505 8.44 5.41 19.94
N GLU A 506 7.87 6.14 18.98
CA GLU A 506 7.40 5.64 17.69
C GLU A 506 8.55 5.06 16.87
N VAL A 507 9.73 5.68 16.93
CA VAL A 507 10.92 5.20 16.21
C VAL A 507 11.38 3.86 16.80
N VAL A 508 11.39 3.73 18.13
CA VAL A 508 11.75 2.46 18.79
C VAL A 508 10.73 1.36 18.51
N LEU A 509 9.44 1.70 18.51
CA LEU A 509 8.35 0.79 18.14
C LEU A 509 8.50 0.26 16.71
N ASP A 510 8.80 1.14 15.76
CA ASP A 510 9.01 0.75 14.38
C ASP A 510 10.20 -0.20 14.22
N LEU A 511 11.34 0.13 14.84
CA LEU A 511 12.53 -0.72 14.82
C LEU A 511 12.25 -2.11 15.40
N LEU A 512 11.52 -2.18 16.52
CA LEU A 512 11.08 -3.44 17.12
C LEU A 512 10.16 -4.21 16.17
N ARG A 513 9.11 -3.57 15.64
CA ARG A 513 8.14 -4.17 14.71
C ARG A 513 8.85 -4.75 13.48
N GLU A 514 9.72 -3.99 12.84
CA GLU A 514 10.48 -4.39 11.66
C GLU A 514 11.36 -5.62 11.94
N ASN A 515 12.15 -5.57 13.02
CA ASN A 515 13.03 -6.67 13.42
C ASN A 515 12.25 -7.94 13.81
N MET A 516 11.10 -7.76 14.48
CA MET A 516 10.24 -8.89 14.80
C MET A 516 9.73 -9.55 13.53
N LEU A 517 9.17 -8.78 12.60
CA LEU A 517 8.62 -9.31 11.35
C LEU A 517 9.67 -9.98 10.47
N GLU A 518 10.87 -9.40 10.37
CA GLU A 518 12.01 -9.96 9.63
C GLU A 518 12.38 -11.35 10.16
N LYS A 519 12.40 -11.51 11.50
CA LYS A 519 12.83 -12.75 12.17
C LYS A 519 11.67 -13.73 12.45
N ALA A 520 10.45 -13.43 12.00
CA ALA A 520 9.24 -14.17 12.37
C ALA A 520 9.22 -15.63 11.92
N GLU A 521 9.78 -15.95 10.75
CA GLU A 521 9.81 -17.34 10.27
C GLU A 521 10.70 -18.23 11.15
N ASN A 522 11.80 -17.69 11.67
CA ASN A 522 12.84 -18.44 12.39
C ASN A 522 12.68 -18.38 13.92
N SER A 523 11.87 -17.46 14.43
CA SER A 523 11.72 -17.23 15.87
C SER A 523 10.62 -18.08 16.50
N LYS A 524 10.86 -18.71 17.66
CA LYS A 524 9.79 -19.35 18.46
C LYS A 524 9.05 -18.37 19.38
N GLY A 525 9.61 -17.18 19.61
CA GLY A 525 9.09 -16.15 20.51
C GLY A 525 10.11 -15.02 20.64
N TYR A 526 9.73 -13.90 21.24
CA TYR A 526 10.59 -12.71 21.34
C TYR A 526 10.84 -12.32 22.79
N LEU A 527 12.09 -11.96 23.07
CA LEU A 527 12.50 -11.31 24.30
C LEU A 527 12.77 -9.85 23.97
N ILE A 528 11.92 -8.95 24.46
CA ILE A 528 12.08 -7.51 24.28
C ILE A 528 12.83 -6.97 25.50
N ASP A 529 14.10 -6.64 25.32
CA ASP A 529 15.01 -6.17 26.36
C ASP A 529 15.23 -4.66 26.25
N GLY A 530 15.13 -3.98 27.39
CA GLY A 530 15.26 -2.52 27.46
C GLY A 530 14.02 -1.75 26.98
N TYR A 531 12.90 -2.46 26.75
CA TYR A 531 11.59 -1.90 26.44
C TYR A 531 10.48 -2.87 26.92
N PRO A 532 9.36 -2.37 27.47
CA PRO A 532 9.04 -0.97 27.73
C PRO A 532 9.74 -0.44 28.98
N ARG A 533 10.07 0.87 28.98
CA ARG A 533 10.62 1.60 30.14
C ARG A 533 9.58 2.46 30.84
N GLU A 534 8.45 2.68 30.19
CA GLU A 534 7.31 3.45 30.69
C GLU A 534 5.99 2.75 30.32
N VAL A 535 4.93 3.04 31.08
CA VAL A 535 3.59 2.47 30.83
C VAL A 535 3.01 2.79 29.44
N PRO A 536 3.13 4.03 28.90
CA PRO A 536 2.62 4.34 27.56
C PRO A 536 3.29 3.51 26.46
N GLN A 537 4.59 3.22 26.60
CA GLN A 537 5.34 2.35 25.69
C GLN A 537 4.75 0.94 25.67
N ALA A 538 4.50 0.35 26.84
CA ALA A 538 3.88 -0.97 26.95
C ALA A 538 2.53 -1.04 26.23
N ARG A 539 1.66 -0.04 26.47
CA ARG A 539 0.34 0.04 25.85
C ARG A 539 0.43 0.17 24.34
N LYS A 540 1.32 1.04 23.85
CA LYS A 540 1.45 1.30 22.42
C LYS A 540 2.03 0.10 21.67
N PHE A 541 2.93 -0.65 22.29
CA PHE A 541 3.40 -1.93 21.76
C PHE A 541 2.27 -2.94 21.63
N GLU A 542 1.45 -3.14 22.68
CA GLU A 542 0.33 -4.07 22.62
C GLU A 542 -0.71 -3.68 21.56
N GLU A 543 -0.93 -2.38 21.37
CA GLU A 543 -1.83 -1.82 20.37
C GLU A 543 -1.31 -2.02 18.93
N MET A 544 -0.02 -1.75 18.69
CA MET A 544 0.53 -1.68 17.34
C MET A 544 1.22 -2.97 16.88
N ILE A 545 1.72 -3.79 17.79
CA ILE A 545 2.57 -4.94 17.48
C ILE A 545 1.88 -6.24 17.88
N ALA A 546 1.85 -6.56 19.17
CA ALA A 546 1.26 -7.79 19.68
C ALA A 546 1.06 -7.72 21.20
N PRO A 547 0.04 -8.41 21.75
CA PRO A 547 -0.13 -8.52 23.20
C PRO A 547 1.10 -9.12 23.88
N CYS A 548 1.50 -8.58 25.04
CA CYS A 548 2.54 -9.21 25.86
C CYS A 548 1.99 -10.48 26.52
N ASN A 549 2.76 -11.58 26.49
CA ASN A 549 2.41 -12.83 27.15
C ASN A 549 2.91 -12.85 28.60
N LEU A 550 4.12 -12.34 28.85
CA LEU A 550 4.74 -12.33 30.17
C LEU A 550 5.72 -11.16 30.30
N VAL A 551 5.75 -10.54 31.48
CA VAL A 551 6.84 -9.68 31.92
C VAL A 551 7.74 -10.49 32.83
N LEU A 552 8.96 -10.74 32.39
CA LEU A 552 10.01 -11.35 33.21
C LEU A 552 10.78 -10.23 33.93
N TYR A 553 10.54 -10.08 35.23
CA TYR A 553 11.24 -9.13 36.08
C TYR A 553 12.48 -9.75 36.70
N VAL A 554 13.65 -9.34 36.22
CA VAL A 554 14.95 -9.73 36.75
C VAL A 554 15.33 -8.77 37.88
N ARG A 555 14.94 -9.13 39.12
CA ARG A 555 15.09 -8.29 40.32
C ARG A 555 16.50 -8.38 40.89
N ALA A 556 17.07 -7.23 41.23
CA ALA A 556 18.31 -7.08 42.01
C ALA A 556 18.16 -5.87 42.93
N SER A 557 18.90 -5.83 44.04
CA SER A 557 19.03 -4.61 44.83
C SER A 557 19.86 -3.54 44.11
N ASP A 558 19.64 -2.27 44.47
CA ASP A 558 20.43 -1.14 43.97
C ASP A 558 21.92 -1.29 44.27
N GLU A 559 22.26 -1.90 45.42
CA GLU A 559 23.63 -2.20 45.79
C GLU A 559 24.26 -3.21 44.82
N THR A 560 23.58 -4.34 44.56
CA THR A 560 24.04 -5.35 43.61
C THR A 560 24.17 -4.78 42.20
N MET A 561 23.17 -4.02 41.75
CA MET A 561 23.18 -3.38 40.44
C MET A 561 24.36 -2.41 40.29
N THR A 562 24.59 -1.55 41.28
CA THR A 562 25.70 -0.60 41.30
C THR A 562 27.05 -1.32 41.26
N LYS A 563 27.25 -2.33 42.11
CA LYS A 563 28.48 -3.15 42.13
C LYS A 563 28.76 -3.77 40.76
N ARG A 564 27.75 -4.37 40.13
CA ARG A 564 27.88 -5.00 38.80
C ARG A 564 28.20 -3.99 37.70
N LEU A 565 27.58 -2.81 37.71
CA LEU A 565 27.83 -1.76 36.73
C LEU A 565 29.24 -1.18 36.84
N LEU A 566 29.71 -0.90 38.05
CA LEU A 566 31.08 -0.42 38.28
C LEU A 566 32.12 -1.44 37.80
N HIS A 567 31.91 -2.72 38.10
CA HIS A 567 32.79 -3.79 37.61
C HIS A 567 32.77 -3.89 36.08
N ARG A 568 31.60 -3.73 35.44
CA ARG A 568 31.47 -3.74 33.97
C ARG A 568 32.15 -2.54 33.32
N GLY A 569 32.08 -1.35 33.92
CA GLY A 569 32.80 -0.17 33.44
C GLY A 569 34.31 -0.40 33.38
N GLN A 570 34.86 -1.12 34.36
CA GLN A 570 36.28 -1.48 34.42
C GLN A 570 36.69 -2.50 33.35
N THR A 571 35.84 -3.48 33.04
CA THR A 571 36.18 -4.62 32.17
C THR A 571 35.80 -4.44 30.71
N SER A 572 34.73 -3.68 30.41
CA SER A 572 34.15 -3.59 29.05
C SER A 572 34.43 -2.27 28.33
N GLY A 573 34.98 -1.26 29.02
CA GLY A 573 35.24 0.06 28.42
C GLY A 573 33.97 0.89 28.12
N ARG A 574 32.82 0.53 28.70
CA ARG A 574 31.59 1.34 28.59
C ARG A 574 31.73 2.67 29.32
N VAL A 575 31.88 3.74 28.54
CA VAL A 575 32.04 5.12 29.01
C VAL A 575 30.86 5.67 29.83
N ASP A 576 29.68 5.04 29.74
CA ASP A 576 28.46 5.42 30.46
C ASP A 576 28.26 4.72 31.82
N ASP A 577 29.16 3.82 32.22
CA ASP A 577 29.08 3.10 33.51
C ASP A 577 29.91 3.81 34.62
N ASN A 578 29.69 5.13 34.81
CA ASN A 578 30.25 5.92 35.92
C ASN A 578 29.21 6.17 37.03
N GLU A 579 29.65 6.52 38.24
CA GLU A 579 28.79 6.59 39.43
C GLU A 579 27.59 7.54 39.27
N GLU A 580 27.81 8.71 38.67
CA GLU A 580 26.74 9.69 38.45
C GLU A 580 25.68 9.16 37.47
N THR A 581 26.13 8.49 36.39
CA THR A 581 25.24 7.91 35.38
C THR A 581 24.49 6.70 35.93
N ILE A 582 25.14 5.89 36.77
CA ILE A 582 24.52 4.75 37.45
C ILE A 582 23.36 5.24 38.34
N LYS A 583 23.59 6.26 39.18
CA LYS A 583 22.55 6.85 40.04
C LYS A 583 21.35 7.35 39.23
N LYS A 584 21.60 8.06 38.13
CA LYS A 584 20.55 8.55 37.21
C LYS A 584 19.74 7.40 36.60
N ARG A 585 20.40 6.32 36.18
CA ARG A 585 19.74 5.15 35.57
C ARG A 585 18.91 4.35 36.58
N LEU A 586 19.39 4.20 37.81
CA LEU A 586 18.63 3.58 38.89
C LEU A 586 17.39 4.40 39.25
N LYS A 587 17.55 5.71 39.44
CA LYS A 587 16.41 6.62 39.66
C LYS A 587 15.37 6.52 38.55
N THR A 588 15.82 6.57 37.29
CA THR A 588 14.93 6.43 36.12
C THR A 588 14.19 5.09 36.13
N PHE A 589 14.88 4.00 36.44
CA PHE A 589 14.26 2.68 36.54
C PHE A 589 13.15 2.64 37.60
N HIS A 590 13.42 3.16 38.80
CA HIS A 590 12.43 3.23 39.88
C HIS A 590 11.25 4.12 39.55
N ASP A 591 11.51 5.32 39.04
CA ASP A 591 10.47 6.32 38.77
C ASP A 591 9.58 5.95 37.58
N GLN A 592 10.14 5.33 36.53
CA GLN A 592 9.47 5.17 35.24
C GLN A 592 9.17 3.71 34.89
N THR A 593 10.09 2.79 35.21
CA THR A 593 10.00 1.39 34.78
C THR A 593 9.28 0.50 35.78
N ILE A 594 9.43 0.70 37.09
CA ILE A 594 8.66 -0.06 38.10
C ILE A 594 7.14 0.03 37.87
N PRO A 595 6.53 1.19 37.54
CA PRO A 595 5.10 1.27 37.23
C PRO A 595 4.61 0.33 36.10
N VAL A 596 5.52 -0.13 35.22
CA VAL A 596 5.21 -1.15 34.21
C VAL A 596 4.94 -2.51 34.89
N LEU A 597 5.69 -2.85 35.93
CA LEU A 597 5.52 -4.09 36.69
C LEU A 597 4.12 -4.13 37.31
N ASP A 598 3.70 -3.06 37.99
CA ASP A 598 2.36 -2.92 38.61
C ASP A 598 1.22 -3.07 37.59
N LEU A 599 1.44 -2.62 36.34
CA LEU A 599 0.48 -2.80 35.26
C LEU A 599 0.30 -4.28 34.90
N TYR A 600 1.39 -5.03 34.82
CA TYR A 600 1.38 -6.42 34.38
C TYR A 600 1.14 -7.43 35.50
N GLU A 601 1.45 -7.08 36.75
CA GLU A 601 1.05 -7.81 37.93
C GLU A 601 -0.48 -7.86 38.02
N ARG A 602 -1.16 -6.71 37.89
CA ARG A 602 -2.63 -6.63 37.84
C ARG A 602 -3.25 -7.41 36.68
N LYS A 603 -2.50 -7.68 35.61
CA LYS A 603 -2.92 -8.50 34.47
C LYS A 603 -2.59 -9.99 34.66
N ASN A 604 -2.02 -10.41 35.80
CA ASN A 604 -1.51 -11.75 36.06
C ASN A 604 -0.47 -12.21 35.01
N LYS A 605 0.40 -11.29 34.58
CA LYS A 605 1.43 -11.54 33.57
C LYS A 605 2.85 -11.23 34.06
N LEU A 606 3.03 -10.97 35.36
CA LEU A 606 4.35 -10.72 35.94
C LEU A 606 4.94 -12.03 36.50
N ALA A 607 6.17 -12.34 36.12
CA ALA A 607 7.00 -13.32 36.78
C ALA A 607 8.28 -12.64 37.26
N GLU A 608 8.51 -12.68 38.57
CA GLU A 608 9.70 -12.13 39.20
C GLU A 608 10.73 -13.24 39.44
N VAL A 609 12.00 -12.95 39.17
CA VAL A 609 13.13 -13.83 39.47
C VAL A 609 14.20 -13.09 40.28
N ASN A 610 14.76 -13.74 41.29
CA ASN A 610 15.79 -13.16 42.14
C ASN A 610 17.17 -13.31 41.48
N SER A 611 17.67 -12.25 40.86
CA SER A 611 18.96 -12.27 40.16
C SER A 611 20.20 -12.18 41.06
N GLU A 612 20.03 -12.17 42.39
CA GLU A 612 21.13 -12.22 43.35
C GLU A 612 21.58 -13.65 43.69
N LEU A 613 20.80 -14.66 43.28
CA LEU A 613 21.17 -16.07 43.39
C LEU A 613 22.31 -16.43 42.42
N PRO A 614 22.96 -17.60 42.62
CA PRO A 614 23.89 -18.15 41.63
C PRO A 614 23.25 -18.23 40.24
N PRO A 615 23.98 -17.95 39.13
CA PRO A 615 23.39 -17.81 37.80
C PRO A 615 22.50 -18.98 37.34
N ASP A 616 22.84 -20.20 37.74
CA ASP A 616 22.11 -21.42 37.38
C ASP A 616 20.79 -21.55 38.15
N GLU A 617 20.74 -21.09 39.40
CA GLU A 617 19.49 -21.02 40.17
C GLU A 617 18.58 -19.92 39.62
N VAL A 618 19.12 -18.75 39.27
CA VAL A 618 18.35 -17.69 38.60
C VAL A 618 17.74 -18.22 37.31
N PHE A 619 18.52 -18.95 36.51
CA PHE A 619 18.02 -19.48 35.25
C PHE A 619 16.97 -20.57 35.47
N LYS A 620 17.06 -21.34 36.55
CA LYS A 620 16.01 -22.30 36.92
C LYS A 620 14.68 -21.59 37.22
N GLU A 621 14.69 -20.49 37.97
CA GLU A 621 13.48 -19.68 38.20
C GLU A 621 12.90 -19.12 36.88
N VAL A 622 13.78 -18.67 35.98
CA VAL A 622 13.38 -18.22 34.63
C VAL A 622 12.71 -19.35 33.84
N GLN A 623 13.23 -20.56 33.92
CA GLN A 623 12.64 -21.74 33.25
C GLN A 623 11.25 -22.03 33.80
N GLU A 624 11.08 -22.05 35.13
CA GLU A 624 9.79 -22.27 35.77
C GLU A 624 8.74 -21.22 35.38
N ALA A 625 9.16 -19.98 35.13
CA ALA A 625 8.29 -18.92 34.63
C ALA A 625 7.89 -19.12 33.15
N LEU A 626 8.84 -19.46 32.29
CA LEU A 626 8.61 -19.62 30.85
C LEU A 626 7.89 -20.92 30.49
N ASP A 627 8.15 -22.01 31.21
CA ASP A 627 7.55 -23.31 30.95
C ASP A 627 6.02 -23.29 31.17
N LYS A 628 5.50 -22.33 31.94
CA LYS A 628 4.05 -22.08 32.10
C LYS A 628 3.38 -21.48 30.85
N LEU A 629 4.16 -20.99 29.88
CA LEU A 629 3.66 -20.39 28.64
C LEU A 629 3.58 -21.37 27.47
N VAL A 630 4.26 -22.53 27.61
CA VAL A 630 4.23 -23.67 26.68
C VAL A 630 2.96 -24.46 26.92
#